data_AF-A0A7G8V4A5-F1
#
_entry.id   AF-A0A7G8V4A5-F1
#
_cell.length_a   1.000
_cell.length_b   1.000
_cell.length_c   1.000
_cell.angle_alpha   90.00
_cell.angle_beta   90.00
_cell.angle_gamma   90.00
#
_symmetry.space_group_name_H-M   'P 1'
#
loop_
_entity.id
_entity.type
_entity.pdbx_description
1 polymer ?
#
loop_
_entity_poly.entity_id
_entity_poly.type
_entity_poly.pdbx_seq_one_letter_code
_entity_poly.pdbx_strand_id
1 'polypeptide(L)'
;MKKLSFILLAILAFSTATFAQTTKTKTTKTTKTPVEKTKVPKEEVKIYNPAADAKAEITDAVARAKKEKKHVFIQVGGNWCSWCIAFHHLVDNTPALKAYLNDHYETVLVNYSKENKNEAIMASLGYPGRFGYPVFVILDGDGEILHIQNSGYLEEGKGHSVKKVTEFLQGWTYEALDPATYAKKDNSK
;
A
#
# COMPACT_ATOMS: atom_id res chain seq x y z
N MET A 1 -8.03 11.41 -57.03
CA MET A 1 -9.08 11.18 -58.05
C MET A 1 -9.51 9.72 -58.02
N LYS A 2 -10.84 9.49 -58.03
CA LYS A 2 -11.57 8.22 -58.30
C LYS A 2 -11.55 7.17 -57.17
N LYS A 3 -12.64 7.03 -56.39
CA LYS A 3 -13.93 6.31 -56.65
C LYS A 3 -13.70 4.78 -56.50
N LEU A 4 -14.55 3.94 -55.89
CA LEU A 4 -16.01 3.95 -55.79
C LEU A 4 -16.50 2.91 -54.75
N SER A 5 -17.69 3.14 -54.21
CA SER A 5 -18.54 2.33 -53.32
C SER A 5 -19.00 0.96 -53.88
N PHE A 6 -19.65 0.13 -53.03
CA PHE A 6 -20.95 -0.60 -53.19
C PHE A 6 -21.00 -1.81 -52.21
N ILE A 7 -21.74 -1.73 -51.09
CA ILE A 7 -23.11 -2.25 -50.83
C ILE A 7 -23.33 -3.73 -51.21
N LEU A 8 -23.64 -4.58 -50.22
CA LEU A 8 -24.63 -5.65 -50.39
C LEU A 8 -25.35 -5.97 -49.06
N LEU A 9 -26.68 -6.03 -49.15
CA LEU A 9 -27.69 -6.29 -48.12
C LEU A 9 -28.48 -7.53 -48.57
N ALA A 10 -28.73 -8.51 -47.69
CA ALA A 10 -29.85 -9.49 -47.71
C ALA A 10 -29.65 -10.48 -46.54
N ILE A 11 -30.38 -10.39 -45.42
CA ILE A 11 -31.71 -10.97 -45.11
C ILE A 11 -31.76 -12.50 -45.25
N LEU A 12 -31.95 -13.22 -44.13
CA LEU A 12 -32.81 -14.42 -44.09
C LEU A 12 -33.27 -14.76 -42.65
N ALA A 13 -34.54 -15.15 -42.58
CA ALA A 13 -35.45 -15.21 -41.44
C ALA A 13 -35.43 -16.56 -40.66
N PHE A 14 -36.47 -16.75 -39.83
CA PHE A 14 -36.89 -17.92 -39.02
C PHE A 14 -36.39 -17.89 -37.56
N SER A 15 -37.19 -18.12 -36.51
CA SER A 15 -38.58 -18.60 -36.42
C SER A 15 -39.12 -18.26 -35.04
N THR A 16 -40.39 -17.86 -34.95
CA THR A 16 -41.13 -17.72 -33.69
C THR A 16 -41.62 -19.09 -33.23
N ALA A 17 -41.28 -19.48 -32.00
CA ALA A 17 -41.92 -20.59 -31.30
C ALA A 17 -42.52 -20.07 -30.00
N THR A 18 -43.85 -19.91 -30.04
CA THR A 18 -44.72 -19.66 -28.90
C THR A 18 -44.70 -20.89 -27.99
N PHE A 19 -44.37 -20.73 -26.71
CA PHE A 19 -44.62 -21.77 -25.69
C PHE A 19 -45.52 -21.20 -24.61
N ALA A 20 -46.71 -21.77 -24.50
CA ALA A 20 -47.71 -21.46 -23.50
C ALA A 20 -47.74 -22.55 -22.41
N GLN A 21 -48.07 -22.12 -21.19
CA GLN A 21 -48.47 -22.91 -20.01
C GLN A 21 -47.30 -23.69 -19.35
N THR A 22 -47.16 -23.79 -18.04
CA THR A 22 -48.17 -23.92 -16.98
C THR A 22 -47.51 -23.61 -15.64
N THR A 23 -48.16 -22.83 -14.78
CA THR A 23 -47.79 -22.70 -13.37
C THR A 23 -48.14 -24.01 -12.64
N LYS A 24 -47.13 -24.72 -12.11
CA LYS A 24 -47.33 -25.73 -11.07
C LYS A 24 -46.52 -25.36 -9.84
N THR A 25 -47.22 -24.80 -8.88
CA THR A 25 -46.83 -24.80 -7.47
C THR A 25 -46.60 -26.23 -7.02
N LYS A 26 -45.36 -26.57 -6.66
CA LYS A 26 -45.04 -27.79 -5.91
C LYS A 26 -44.25 -27.41 -4.67
N THR A 27 -44.99 -27.22 -3.59
CA THR A 27 -44.52 -27.29 -2.21
C THR A 27 -43.64 -28.52 -2.04
N THR A 28 -42.35 -28.32 -1.77
CA THR A 28 -41.44 -29.41 -1.39
C THR A 28 -40.77 -29.05 -0.08
N LYS A 29 -41.05 -29.93 0.89
CA LYS A 29 -40.53 -30.01 2.26
C LYS A 29 -39.10 -29.49 2.42
N THR A 30 -38.95 -28.65 3.43
CA THR A 30 -37.71 -28.29 4.11
C THR A 30 -37.01 -29.55 4.63
N THR A 31 -35.98 -30.00 3.91
CA THR A 31 -34.91 -30.82 4.47
C THR A 31 -33.73 -29.88 4.71
N LYS A 32 -33.40 -29.62 5.98
CA LYS A 32 -32.26 -28.80 6.39
C LYS A 32 -30.98 -29.57 6.09
N THR A 33 -30.39 -29.37 4.93
CA THR A 33 -28.98 -29.69 4.68
C THR A 33 -28.14 -28.53 5.21
N PRO A 34 -27.11 -28.76 6.04
CA PRO A 34 -26.17 -27.71 6.43
C PRO A 34 -25.52 -27.12 5.17
N VAL A 35 -25.68 -25.82 4.96
CA VAL A 35 -24.97 -25.09 3.92
C VAL A 35 -23.51 -25.02 4.37
N GLU A 36 -22.70 -25.92 3.83
CA GLU A 36 -21.25 -25.85 3.90
C GLU A 36 -20.82 -24.52 3.30
N LYS A 37 -20.31 -23.63 4.17
CA LYS A 37 -19.73 -22.35 3.77
C LYS A 37 -18.46 -22.65 2.99
N THR A 38 -18.56 -22.75 1.67
CA THR A 38 -17.41 -22.77 0.79
C THR A 38 -16.69 -21.43 0.94
N LYS A 39 -15.64 -21.41 1.76
CA LYS A 39 -14.70 -20.29 1.86
C LYS A 39 -13.98 -20.21 0.51
N VAL A 40 -14.42 -19.30 -0.36
CA VAL A 40 -13.63 -18.91 -1.52
C VAL A 40 -12.25 -18.48 -0.99
N PRO A 41 -11.14 -19.08 -1.42
CA PRO A 41 -9.81 -18.64 -1.01
C PRO A 41 -9.65 -17.18 -1.41
N LYS A 42 -9.52 -16.31 -0.41
CA LYS A 42 -9.16 -14.91 -0.62
C LYS A 42 -7.74 -14.93 -1.20
N GLU A 43 -7.59 -14.46 -2.43
CA GLU A 43 -6.28 -14.28 -3.04
C GLU A 43 -5.43 -13.41 -2.10
N GLU A 44 -4.29 -13.96 -1.68
CA GLU A 44 -3.48 -13.40 -0.61
C GLU A 44 -2.60 -12.28 -1.18
N VAL A 45 -2.87 -11.04 -0.77
CA VAL A 45 -2.09 -9.88 -1.20
C VAL A 45 -0.66 -10.01 -0.68
N LYS A 46 0.32 -10.12 -1.59
CA LYS A 46 1.76 -10.22 -1.28
C LYS A 46 2.45 -8.89 -1.56
N ILE A 47 2.62 -8.08 -0.52
CA ILE A 47 3.27 -6.77 -0.55
C ILE A 47 4.76 -6.88 -0.16
N TYR A 48 5.07 -7.73 0.81
CA TYR A 48 6.42 -7.94 1.31
C TYR A 48 7.08 -9.11 0.60
N ASN A 49 8.38 -8.99 0.33
CA ASN A 49 9.20 -10.07 -0.19
C ASN A 49 10.13 -10.62 0.91
N PRO A 50 9.84 -11.81 1.48
CA PRO A 50 10.72 -12.42 2.49
C PRO A 50 12.12 -12.78 1.99
N ALA A 51 12.30 -12.93 0.67
CA ALA A 51 13.58 -13.25 0.04
C ALA A 51 14.38 -12.01 -0.37
N ALA A 52 13.86 -10.79 -0.15
CA ALA A 52 14.59 -9.56 -0.42
C ALA A 52 15.82 -9.44 0.49
N ASP A 53 16.91 -8.90 -0.08
CA ASP A 53 18.06 -8.46 0.71
C ASP A 53 17.74 -7.07 1.29
N ALA A 54 17.13 -7.06 2.47
CA ALA A 54 16.75 -5.82 3.14
C ALA A 54 17.96 -4.91 3.42
N LYS A 55 19.18 -5.46 3.58
CA LYS A 55 20.38 -4.65 3.77
C LYS A 55 20.71 -3.87 2.50
N ALA A 56 20.72 -4.56 1.36
CA ALA A 56 21.00 -3.96 0.06
C ALA A 56 19.93 -2.90 -0.29
N GLU A 57 18.65 -3.22 -0.12
CA GLU A 57 17.55 -2.28 -0.42
C GLU A 57 17.62 -1.00 0.42
N ILE A 58 17.90 -1.12 1.73
CA ILE A 58 18.10 0.05 2.60
C ILE A 58 19.33 0.85 2.15
N THR A 59 20.44 0.18 1.85
CA THR A 59 21.69 0.85 1.41
C THR A 59 21.46 1.64 0.13
N ASP A 60 20.78 1.05 -0.85
CA ASP A 60 20.47 1.70 -2.12
C ASP A 60 19.48 2.86 -1.93
N ALA A 61 18.48 2.70 -1.07
CA ALA A 61 17.53 3.76 -0.74
C ALA A 61 18.22 4.96 -0.06
N VAL A 62 19.11 4.72 0.91
CA VAL A 62 19.91 5.77 1.56
C VAL A 62 20.75 6.53 0.53
N ALA A 63 21.42 5.82 -0.38
CA ALA A 63 22.23 6.45 -1.42
C ALA A 63 21.39 7.33 -2.37
N ARG A 64 20.20 6.88 -2.77
CA ARG A 64 19.26 7.69 -3.58
C ARG A 64 18.74 8.89 -2.80
N ALA A 65 18.28 8.67 -1.57
CA ALA A 65 17.74 9.71 -0.70
C ALA A 65 18.74 10.84 -0.49
N LYS A 66 20.02 10.51 -0.23
CA LYS A 66 21.11 11.49 -0.11
C LYS A 66 21.27 12.37 -1.36
N LYS A 67 21.25 11.75 -2.54
CA LYS A 67 21.39 12.47 -3.82
C LYS A 67 20.18 13.37 -4.09
N GLU A 68 18.99 12.92 -3.72
CA GLU A 68 17.73 13.61 -4.01
C GLU A 68 17.30 14.59 -2.91
N LYS A 69 18.09 14.71 -1.83
CA LYS A 69 17.72 15.49 -0.63
C LYS A 69 16.37 15.04 -0.06
N LYS A 70 16.22 13.72 0.07
CA LYS A 70 15.10 13.04 0.71
C LYS A 70 15.59 12.30 1.94
N HIS A 71 14.66 11.76 2.71
CA HIS A 71 14.92 10.76 3.75
C HIS A 71 14.45 9.38 3.28
N VAL A 72 14.77 8.33 4.04
CA VAL A 72 14.25 6.98 3.78
C VAL A 72 13.08 6.71 4.71
N PHE A 73 11.93 6.33 4.15
CA PHE A 73 10.78 5.83 4.90
C PHE A 73 10.79 4.30 4.85
N ILE A 74 11.04 3.66 5.99
CA ILE A 74 11.00 2.20 6.10
C ILE A 74 9.70 1.78 6.77
N GLN A 75 8.93 0.94 6.08
CA GLN A 75 7.82 0.22 6.69
C GLN A 75 8.26 -1.21 7.01
N VAL A 76 8.37 -1.52 8.31
CA VAL A 76 8.63 -2.89 8.75
C VAL A 76 7.30 -3.60 9.00
N GLY A 77 7.16 -4.80 8.48
CA GLY A 77 5.94 -5.59 8.59
C GLY A 77 6.01 -6.91 7.83
N GLY A 78 4.88 -7.50 7.50
CA GLY A 78 4.84 -8.73 6.70
C GLY A 78 3.47 -9.00 6.12
N ASN A 79 3.38 -9.97 5.20
CA ASN A 79 2.11 -10.31 4.53
C ASN A 79 1.04 -10.87 5.48
N TRP A 80 1.41 -11.33 6.67
CA TRP A 80 0.49 -11.77 7.73
C TRP A 80 -0.15 -10.61 8.50
N CYS A 81 0.37 -9.39 8.35
CA CYS A 81 -0.03 -8.22 9.13
C CYS A 81 -1.14 -7.44 8.41
N SER A 82 -2.38 -7.58 8.88
CA SER A 82 -3.55 -6.90 8.30
C SER A 82 -3.42 -5.37 8.29
N TRP A 83 -2.83 -4.80 9.34
CA TRP A 83 -2.60 -3.36 9.46
C TRP A 83 -1.51 -2.85 8.51
N CYS A 84 -0.53 -3.69 8.19
CA CYS A 84 0.52 -3.38 7.22
C CYS A 84 -0.07 -3.29 5.81
N ILE A 85 -0.93 -4.26 5.46
CA ILE A 85 -1.69 -4.26 4.20
C ILE A 85 -2.65 -3.07 4.14
N ALA A 86 -3.35 -2.77 5.25
CA ALA A 86 -4.26 -1.63 5.33
C ALA A 86 -3.55 -0.28 5.12
N PHE A 87 -2.35 -0.10 5.69
CA PHE A 87 -1.52 1.09 5.43
C PHE A 87 -1.10 1.19 3.96
N HIS A 88 -0.63 0.08 3.38
CA HIS A 88 -0.24 0.06 1.96
C HIS A 88 -1.41 0.46 1.04
N HIS A 89 -2.59 -0.10 1.29
CA HIS A 89 -3.80 0.27 0.55
C HIS A 89 -4.22 1.72 0.80
N LEU A 90 -4.03 2.26 2.01
CA LEU A 90 -4.31 3.68 2.27
C LEU A 90 -3.46 4.58 1.37
N VAL A 91 -2.15 4.31 1.31
CA VAL A 91 -1.22 5.06 0.46
C VAL A 91 -1.63 4.91 -1.01
N ASP A 92 -1.79 3.68 -1.50
CA ASP A 92 -2.13 3.43 -2.91
C ASP A 92 -3.45 4.05 -3.36
N ASN A 93 -4.46 4.06 -2.48
CA ASN A 93 -5.79 4.61 -2.80
C ASN A 93 -5.92 6.11 -2.48
N THR A 94 -4.87 6.77 -2.00
CA THR A 94 -4.87 8.20 -1.68
C THR A 94 -3.78 8.91 -2.51
N PRO A 95 -4.07 9.34 -3.75
CA PRO A 95 -3.06 9.87 -4.67
C PRO A 95 -2.20 11.00 -4.09
N ALA A 96 -2.79 11.91 -3.32
CA ALA A 96 -2.05 13.00 -2.68
C ALA A 96 -1.05 12.50 -1.63
N LEU A 97 -1.41 11.49 -0.83
CA LEU A 97 -0.51 10.90 0.16
C LEU A 97 0.61 10.11 -0.52
N LYS A 98 0.28 9.33 -1.57
CA LYS A 98 1.28 8.60 -2.35
C LYS A 98 2.29 9.54 -3.02
N ALA A 99 1.81 10.61 -3.65
CA ALA A 99 2.66 11.64 -4.23
C ALA A 99 3.57 12.25 -3.17
N TYR A 100 2.99 12.69 -2.04
CA TYR A 100 3.76 13.27 -0.94
C TYR A 100 4.85 12.33 -0.41
N LEU A 101 4.53 11.05 -0.20
CA LEU A 101 5.51 10.06 0.24
C LEU A 101 6.65 9.91 -0.79
N ASN A 102 6.33 9.78 -2.08
CA ASN A 102 7.33 9.61 -3.14
C ASN A 102 8.20 10.87 -3.36
N ASP A 103 7.62 12.05 -3.17
CA ASP A 103 8.29 13.33 -3.40
C ASP A 103 9.30 13.64 -2.30
N HIS A 104 9.11 13.12 -1.08
CA HIS A 104 9.95 13.43 0.08
C HIS A 104 10.75 12.25 0.62
N TYR A 105 10.41 11.01 0.23
CA TYR A 105 11.01 9.82 0.78
C TYR A 105 11.36 8.76 -0.26
N GLU A 106 12.46 8.07 -0.04
CA GLU A 106 12.71 6.74 -0.61
C GLU A 106 12.05 5.69 0.28
N THR A 107 11.09 4.94 -0.26
CA THR A 107 10.34 3.94 0.53
C THR A 107 10.96 2.55 0.44
N VAL A 108 11.13 1.88 1.59
CA VAL A 108 11.58 0.49 1.66
C VAL A 108 10.62 -0.34 2.51
N LEU A 109 10.28 -1.54 2.05
CA LEU A 109 9.44 -2.50 2.77
C LEU A 109 10.32 -3.61 3.36
N VAL A 110 10.48 -3.62 4.69
CA VAL A 110 11.30 -4.64 5.36
C VAL A 110 10.41 -5.75 5.89
N ASN A 111 10.60 -6.97 5.37
CA ASN A 111 9.85 -8.13 5.83
C ASN A 111 10.29 -8.58 7.24
N TYR A 112 9.31 -8.88 8.07
CA TYR A 112 9.43 -9.62 9.31
C TYR A 112 8.37 -10.72 9.29
N SER A 113 8.77 -11.96 9.10
CA SER A 113 7.87 -13.11 9.03
C SER A 113 8.53 -14.38 9.55
N LYS A 114 7.83 -15.51 9.51
CA LYS A 114 8.41 -16.80 9.93
C LYS A 114 9.57 -17.22 9.02
N GLU A 115 9.46 -16.91 7.72
CA GLU A 115 10.43 -17.25 6.69
C GLU A 115 11.72 -16.45 6.83
N ASN A 116 11.59 -15.15 7.13
CA ASN A 116 12.72 -14.26 7.34
C ASN A 116 12.32 -13.10 8.26
N LYS A 117 12.97 -13.00 9.43
CA LYS A 117 12.74 -11.93 10.39
C LYS A 117 13.67 -10.72 10.20
N ASN A 118 14.66 -10.84 9.32
CA ASN A 118 15.70 -9.83 9.12
C ASN A 118 16.32 -9.37 10.46
N GLU A 119 16.68 -10.30 11.35
CA GLU A 119 17.05 -9.99 12.75
C GLU A 119 18.20 -9.00 12.88
N ALA A 120 19.23 -9.11 12.02
CA ALA A 120 20.34 -8.14 11.98
C ALA A 120 19.87 -6.73 11.57
N ILE A 121 18.93 -6.62 10.62
CA ILE A 121 18.34 -5.34 10.23
C ILE A 121 17.44 -4.81 11.34
N MET A 122 16.69 -5.67 12.03
CA MET A 122 15.90 -5.24 13.19
C MET A 122 16.79 -4.67 14.29
N ALA A 123 17.95 -5.26 14.53
CA ALA A 123 18.93 -4.73 15.47
C ALA A 123 19.51 -3.38 14.99
N SER A 124 19.91 -3.28 13.71
CA SER A 124 20.47 -2.03 13.17
C SER A 124 19.47 -0.88 13.13
N LEU A 125 18.17 -1.18 12.98
CA LEU A 125 17.07 -0.21 13.05
C LEU A 125 16.61 0.08 14.49
N GLY A 126 17.37 -0.37 15.51
CA GLY A 126 17.07 -0.09 16.91
C GLY A 126 15.85 -0.83 17.46
N TYR A 127 15.61 -2.06 17.03
CA TYR A 127 14.52 -2.94 17.44
C TYR A 127 13.12 -2.30 17.33
N PRO A 128 12.72 -1.82 16.13
CA PRO A 128 11.49 -1.04 15.96
C PRO A 128 10.23 -1.88 16.25
N GLY A 129 10.29 -3.19 16.02
CA GLY A 129 9.18 -4.12 16.28
C GLY A 129 8.66 -4.16 17.73
N ARG A 130 9.36 -3.55 18.69
CA ARG A 130 8.88 -3.35 20.07
C ARG A 130 7.54 -2.61 20.15
N PHE A 131 7.19 -1.84 19.12
CA PHE A 131 5.93 -1.09 19.03
C PHE A 131 4.80 -1.83 18.32
N GLY A 132 5.05 -3.05 17.81
CA GLY A 132 4.10 -3.76 16.94
C GLY A 132 4.34 -3.48 15.46
N TYR A 133 3.42 -3.95 14.60
CA TYR A 133 3.51 -3.84 13.15
C TYR A 133 2.20 -3.29 12.53
N PRO A 134 2.27 -2.43 11.49
CA PRO A 134 3.51 -1.91 10.92
C PRO A 134 4.23 -0.99 11.90
N VAL A 135 5.55 -0.90 11.79
CA VAL A 135 6.31 0.15 12.47
C VAL A 135 7.06 0.92 11.40
N PHE A 136 7.10 2.24 11.54
CA PHE A 136 7.77 3.09 10.58
C PHE A 136 9.09 3.61 11.15
N VAL A 137 10.14 3.60 10.33
CA VAL A 137 11.45 4.14 10.68
C VAL A 137 11.84 5.16 9.62
N ILE A 138 12.30 6.34 10.06
CA ILE A 138 12.86 7.35 9.18
C ILE A 138 14.38 7.32 9.32
N LEU A 139 15.08 7.15 8.21
CA LEU A 139 16.54 7.33 8.14
C LEU A 139 16.90 8.59 7.38
N ASP A 140 18.01 9.22 7.73
CA ASP A 140 18.58 10.31 6.93
C ASP A 140 19.36 9.78 5.70
N GLY A 141 19.97 10.70 4.95
CA GLY A 141 20.80 10.37 3.78
C GLY A 141 22.13 9.68 4.11
N ASP A 142 22.51 9.56 5.38
CA ASP A 142 23.68 8.81 5.84
C ASP A 142 23.30 7.44 6.43
N GLY A 143 21.99 7.15 6.53
CA GLY A 143 21.44 5.91 7.07
C GLY A 143 21.25 5.92 8.58
N GLU A 144 21.41 7.08 9.22
CA GLU A 144 21.19 7.25 10.65
C GLU A 144 19.70 7.35 10.96
N ILE A 145 19.28 6.79 12.09
CA ILE A 145 17.88 6.80 12.51
C ILE A 145 17.50 8.19 13.00
N LEU A 146 16.61 8.85 12.27
CA LEU A 146 15.98 10.10 12.69
C LEU A 146 14.82 9.85 13.65
N HIS A 147 14.00 8.83 13.35
CA HIS A 147 12.80 8.56 14.13
C HIS A 147 12.30 7.12 13.99
N ILE A 148 11.69 6.60 15.06
CA ILE A 148 10.93 5.35 15.06
C ILE A 148 9.51 5.66 15.50
N GLN A 149 8.56 5.50 14.59
CA GLN A 149 7.16 5.84 14.81
C GLN A 149 6.35 4.59 15.15
N ASN A 150 5.77 4.57 16.36
CA ASN A 150 4.67 3.67 16.69
C ASN A 150 3.46 4.00 15.80
N SER A 151 3.09 3.10 14.89
CA SER A 151 1.99 3.35 13.93
C SER A 151 0.63 3.47 14.62
N GLY A 152 0.48 2.93 15.82
CA GLY A 152 -0.76 2.99 16.61
C GLY A 152 -1.25 4.42 16.85
N TYR A 153 -0.33 5.39 16.92
CA TYR A 153 -0.68 6.80 17.05
C TYR A 153 -1.31 7.40 15.78
N LEU A 154 -1.12 6.75 14.64
CA LEU A 154 -1.60 7.18 13.32
C LEU A 154 -2.89 6.48 12.91
N GLU A 155 -3.38 5.54 13.72
CA GLU A 155 -4.59 4.77 13.46
C GLU A 155 -5.89 5.61 13.59
N GLU A 156 -6.89 5.22 12.81
CA GLU A 156 -8.27 5.69 12.87
C GLU A 156 -9.22 4.62 12.29
N GLY A 157 -10.20 4.20 13.10
CA GLY A 157 -11.15 3.16 12.72
C GLY A 157 -10.48 1.81 12.47
N LYS A 158 -10.53 1.32 11.22
CA LYS A 158 -9.99 0.02 10.79
C LYS A 158 -8.72 0.15 9.93
N GLY A 159 -8.05 1.30 10.01
CA GLY A 159 -6.86 1.61 9.24
C GLY A 159 -6.14 2.84 9.79
N HIS A 160 -5.36 3.51 8.96
CA HIS A 160 -4.65 4.72 9.38
C HIS A 160 -5.40 5.98 8.89
N SER A 161 -5.27 7.06 9.66
CA SER A 161 -5.81 8.36 9.30
C SER A 161 -4.91 9.02 8.26
N VAL A 162 -5.46 9.41 7.10
CA VAL A 162 -4.70 10.17 6.09
C VAL A 162 -4.08 11.43 6.72
N LYS A 163 -4.87 12.17 7.51
CA LYS A 163 -4.41 13.40 8.16
C LYS A 163 -3.22 13.15 9.08
N LYS A 164 -3.33 12.20 10.01
CA LYS A 164 -2.26 11.93 10.99
C LYS A 164 -1.00 11.41 10.30
N VAL A 165 -1.15 10.54 9.29
CA VAL A 165 -0.02 10.04 8.50
C VAL A 165 0.67 11.18 7.76
N THR A 166 -0.07 12.06 7.09
CA THR A 166 0.49 13.23 6.41
C THR A 166 1.21 14.16 7.38
N GLU A 167 0.62 14.46 8.54
CA GLU A 167 1.26 15.32 9.56
C GLU A 167 2.55 14.69 10.11
N PHE A 168 2.55 13.37 10.34
CA PHE A 168 3.75 12.63 10.68
C PHE A 168 4.83 12.77 9.58
N LEU A 169 4.49 12.51 8.32
CA LEU A 169 5.45 12.62 7.22
C LEU A 169 5.96 14.06 7.03
N GLN A 170 5.11 15.08 7.25
CA GLN A 170 5.53 16.48 7.17
C GLN A 170 6.55 16.86 8.23
N GLY A 171 6.50 16.24 9.41
CA GLY A 171 7.43 16.52 10.51
C GLY A 171 8.85 15.98 10.30
N TRP A 172 9.06 15.10 9.32
CA TRP A 172 10.30 14.34 9.15
C TRP A 172 10.89 14.40 7.73
N THR A 173 10.43 15.33 6.88
CA THR A 173 11.06 15.50 5.55
C THR A 173 12.47 16.07 5.69
N TYR A 174 13.26 15.99 4.61
CA TYR A 174 14.57 16.63 4.56
C TYR A 174 14.46 18.13 4.87
N GLU A 175 13.50 18.83 4.26
CA GLU A 175 13.29 20.25 4.47
C GLU A 175 12.85 20.58 5.90
N ALA A 176 12.02 19.72 6.51
CA ALA A 176 11.58 19.91 7.89
C ALA A 176 12.74 19.87 8.89
N LEU A 177 13.85 19.20 8.57
CA LEU A 177 15.04 19.13 9.42
C LEU A 177 16.19 20.02 8.93
N ASP A 178 16.06 20.69 7.78
CA ASP A 178 17.08 21.58 7.25
C ASP A 178 17.11 22.91 8.02
N PRO A 179 18.18 23.22 8.77
CA PRO A 179 18.29 24.47 9.53
C PRO A 179 18.10 25.73 8.69
N ALA A 180 18.40 25.68 7.38
CA ALA A 180 18.22 26.81 6.47
C ALA A 180 16.75 27.24 6.35
N THR A 181 15.80 26.34 6.59
CA THR A 181 14.37 26.66 6.55
C THR A 181 13.91 27.50 7.74
N TYR A 182 14.72 27.58 8.81
CA TYR A 182 14.44 28.32 10.04
C TYR A 182 15.24 29.63 10.17
N ALA A 183 16.19 29.87 9.26
CA ALA A 183 16.97 31.09 9.27
C ALA A 183 16.04 32.30 9.04
N LYS A 184 16.09 33.28 9.97
CA LYS A 184 15.35 34.54 9.80
C LYS A 184 15.87 35.24 8.55
N LYS A 185 14.99 35.56 7.60
CA LYS A 185 15.33 36.48 6.51
C LYS A 185 15.60 37.84 7.12
N ASP A 186 16.85 38.29 7.05
CA ASP A 186 17.20 39.66 7.45
C ASP A 186 16.49 40.62 6.49
N ASN A 187 15.46 41.29 6.99
CA ASN A 187 14.65 42.25 6.24
C ASN A 187 15.20 43.68 6.35
N SER A 188 16.49 43.86 6.68
CA SER A 188 17.12 45.19 6.66
C SER A 188 17.53 45.58 5.23
N LYS A 189 16.63 46.30 4.55
CA LYS A 189 16.95 47.23 3.46
C LYS A 189 16.16 48.52 3.64
#